data_AF-A0A672GTS1-F1
#
_entry.id   AF-A0A672GTS1-F1
#
_cell.length_a   1.000
_cell.length_b   1.000
_cell.length_c   1.000
_cell.angle_alpha   90.00
_cell.angle_beta   90.00
_cell.angle_gamma   90.00
#
_symmetry.space_group_name_H-M   'P 1'
#
loop_
_entity.id
_entity.type
_entity.pdbx_description
1 polymer ?
#
loop_
_entity_poly.entity_id
_entity_poly.type
_entity_poly.pdbx_seq_one_letter_code
_entity_poly.pdbx_strand_id
1 'polypeptide(L)'
;MCNSLYNILLLLEADLSTDRHFNPVFLSVDFLRNLFSSTLGLGSAEKVLDELTLEGVARYIKSGKCKNIICMVGAGISTSAGIPDFRSPGTGLYANLQKYNLPYPEAIFQIDYFKQHPEPFFALAKELYPGQFKPTICHYFIKMLKEKGLLRRCYSQNIDTLERVAGLEGDDLIEAHGTFYTSHCVSFCCRKEYNLDWMKEKIFSDDIPKCDKCQSLVKPDIVFFGENLPVRFFTAMKMDFPRCDLLIVMGTSLQVQPFAGLIHCVGADPLLGMLGFGGGMDFDSDKAYRDVAHISTCDDGCLALADLLGWKYPLIEKHAPRYLYCTFHLLFSFMGICWLPFSVLTVSNFFESPNLTLCRDAAVTPGSVSLPQLEVIMLLYTVNWILT
;
A
#
# COMPACT_ATOMS: atom_id res chain seq x y z
N MET A 1 -22.13 -2.32 31.00
CA MET A 1 -22.98 -2.42 29.80
C MET A 1 -22.24 -2.85 28.52
N CYS A 2 -20.90 -2.76 28.42
CA CYS A 2 -20.16 -3.21 27.23
C CYS A 2 -20.03 -4.75 27.07
N ASN A 3 -20.06 -5.52 28.15
CA ASN A 3 -19.97 -7.00 28.08
C ASN A 3 -21.28 -7.70 27.69
N SER A 4 -22.40 -6.97 27.59
CA SER A 4 -23.70 -7.58 27.26
C SER A 4 -23.95 -7.69 25.76
N LEU A 5 -23.31 -6.83 24.95
CA LEU A 5 -23.48 -6.84 23.49
C LEU A 5 -22.68 -7.96 22.81
N TYR A 6 -21.51 -8.29 23.36
CA TYR A 6 -20.68 -9.40 22.86
C TYR A 6 -21.36 -10.76 23.07
N ASN A 7 -22.08 -10.94 24.19
CA ASN A 7 -22.84 -12.17 24.46
C ASN A 7 -24.15 -12.28 23.67
N ILE A 8 -24.73 -11.16 23.22
CA ILE A 8 -25.93 -11.18 22.37
C ILE A 8 -25.58 -11.59 20.93
N LEU A 9 -24.37 -11.24 20.43
CA LEU A 9 -23.93 -11.65 19.10
C LEU A 9 -23.60 -13.15 19.01
N LEU A 10 -23.00 -13.73 20.06
CA LEU A 10 -22.72 -15.17 20.13
C LEU A 10 -23.98 -16.04 20.25
N LEU A 11 -25.07 -15.51 20.80
CA LEU A 11 -26.37 -16.20 20.86
C LEU A 11 -27.11 -16.21 19.51
N LEU A 12 -26.73 -15.37 18.54
CA LEU A 12 -27.32 -15.33 17.20
C LEU A 12 -26.66 -16.29 16.21
N GLU A 13 -25.48 -16.85 16.52
CA GLU A 13 -24.81 -17.85 15.68
C GLU A 13 -25.10 -19.31 16.09
N ALA A 14 -25.75 -19.55 17.22
CA ALA A 14 -25.91 -20.88 17.80
C ALA A 14 -27.26 -21.58 17.51
N ASP A 15 -28.19 -20.98 16.78
CA ASP A 15 -29.55 -21.55 16.59
C ASP A 15 -30.00 -21.63 15.13
N LEU A 16 -29.11 -22.11 14.25
CA LEU A 16 -29.43 -22.54 12.89
C LEU A 16 -29.39 -24.07 12.79
N SER A 17 -30.17 -24.74 13.62
CA SER A 17 -30.63 -26.09 13.32
C SER A 17 -32.09 -26.22 13.71
N THR A 18 -32.90 -26.64 12.74
CA THR A 18 -34.32 -27.02 12.82
C THR A 18 -35.38 -25.93 12.59
N ASP A 19 -35.99 -26.07 11.41
CA ASP A 19 -37.40 -25.95 11.10
C ASP A 19 -38.01 -24.63 10.59
N ARG A 20 -39.05 -24.83 9.77
CA ARG A 20 -39.61 -23.93 8.76
C ARG A 20 -40.48 -22.82 9.36
N HIS A 21 -40.56 -21.73 8.58
CA HIS A 21 -41.54 -20.63 8.67
C HIS A 21 -41.38 -19.64 9.83
N PHE A 22 -40.44 -18.70 9.70
CA PHE A 22 -40.59 -17.36 10.26
C PHE A 22 -39.83 -16.36 9.37
N ASN A 23 -40.47 -15.25 9.02
CA ASN A 23 -39.94 -14.22 8.15
C ASN A 23 -39.51 -13.03 9.03
N PRO A 24 -38.22 -12.83 9.38
CA PRO A 24 -37.82 -11.66 10.13
C PRO A 24 -37.51 -10.53 9.15
N VAL A 25 -38.06 -9.36 9.44
CA VAL A 25 -37.75 -8.09 8.79
C VAL A 25 -36.23 -7.89 8.82
N PHE A 26 -35.58 -8.10 7.68
CA PHE A 26 -34.17 -7.77 7.48
C PHE A 26 -34.05 -6.25 7.61
N LEU A 27 -33.55 -5.77 8.75
CA LEU A 27 -32.99 -4.43 8.86
C LEU A 27 -31.77 -4.40 7.94
N SER A 28 -31.92 -3.89 6.71
CA SER A 28 -30.81 -3.81 5.79
C SER A 28 -29.76 -2.84 6.35
N VAL A 29 -28.49 -3.13 6.08
CA VAL A 29 -27.35 -2.29 6.48
C VAL A 29 -27.53 -0.85 5.99
N ASP A 30 -28.23 -0.65 4.87
CA ASP A 30 -28.59 0.67 4.35
C ASP A 30 -29.55 1.45 5.24
N PHE A 31 -30.50 0.77 5.89
CA PHE A 31 -31.43 1.42 6.82
C PHE A 31 -30.69 1.93 8.06
N LEU A 32 -29.81 1.10 8.64
CA LEU A 32 -28.97 1.51 9.77
C LEU A 32 -28.01 2.63 9.36
N ARG A 33 -27.38 2.54 8.18
CA ARG A 33 -26.52 3.60 7.62
C ARG A 33 -27.27 4.92 7.49
N ASN A 34 -28.47 4.92 6.93
CA ASN A 34 -29.29 6.13 6.76
C ASN A 34 -29.76 6.70 8.10
N LEU A 35 -30.07 5.84 9.07
CA LEU A 35 -30.45 6.25 10.42
C LEU A 35 -29.26 6.90 11.16
N PHE A 36 -28.05 6.32 11.07
CA PHE A 36 -26.87 6.91 11.68
C PHE A 36 -26.43 8.22 11.00
N SER A 37 -26.48 8.29 9.66
CA SER A 37 -26.14 9.52 8.92
C SER A 37 -27.09 10.68 9.25
N SER A 38 -28.39 10.39 9.37
CA SER A 38 -29.41 11.39 9.68
C SER A 38 -29.42 11.83 11.16
N THR A 39 -29.09 10.92 12.09
CA THR A 39 -29.11 11.20 13.53
C THR A 39 -27.83 11.91 14.01
N LEU A 40 -26.70 11.75 13.29
CA LEU A 40 -25.39 12.31 13.67
C LEU A 40 -25.03 13.64 12.99
N GLY A 41 -25.90 14.19 12.13
CA GLY A 41 -25.66 15.51 11.53
C GLY A 41 -24.44 15.57 10.59
N LEU A 42 -24.14 14.49 9.88
CA LEU A 42 -23.16 14.49 8.81
C LEU A 42 -23.73 15.32 7.63
N GLY A 43 -23.38 16.60 7.58
CA GLY A 43 -23.72 17.50 6.49
C GLY A 43 -23.24 16.96 5.13
N SER A 44 -23.71 17.57 4.05
CA SER A 44 -23.17 17.32 2.70
C SER A 44 -21.65 17.47 2.75
N ALA A 45 -20.91 16.39 2.42
CA ALA A 45 -19.46 16.42 2.41
C ALA A 45 -18.98 17.61 1.54
N GLU A 46 -18.14 18.47 2.11
CA GLU A 46 -17.57 19.59 1.39
C GLU A 46 -16.69 19.01 0.26
N LYS A 47 -16.80 19.49 -0.99
CA LYS A 47 -15.96 18.94 -2.06
C LYS A 47 -14.50 19.35 -1.81
N VAL A 48 -13.67 18.41 -1.35
CA VAL A 48 -12.23 18.66 -1.10
C VAL A 48 -11.42 18.77 -2.40
N LEU A 49 -11.85 18.09 -3.45
CA LEU A 49 -11.31 18.28 -4.80
C LEU A 49 -12.16 19.30 -5.57
N ASP A 50 -11.49 20.16 -6.32
CA ASP A 50 -12.12 21.08 -7.27
C ASP A 50 -12.63 20.36 -8.53
N GLU A 51 -11.97 19.26 -8.91
CA GLU A 51 -12.43 18.30 -9.92
C GLU A 51 -11.99 16.86 -9.57
N LEU A 52 -12.81 15.87 -9.92
CA LEU A 52 -12.52 14.45 -9.69
C LEU A 52 -11.59 13.89 -10.78
N THR A 53 -10.41 14.49 -10.93
CA THR A 53 -9.40 14.07 -11.89
C THR A 53 -8.01 13.98 -11.26
N LEU A 54 -7.05 13.44 -12.00
CA LEU A 54 -5.66 13.37 -11.58
C LEU A 54 -5.07 14.78 -11.37
N GLU A 55 -5.47 15.75 -12.20
CA GLU A 55 -5.11 17.16 -12.08
C GLU A 55 -5.66 17.79 -10.80
N GLY A 56 -6.91 17.49 -10.45
CA GLY A 56 -7.51 17.89 -9.17
C GLY A 56 -6.74 17.36 -7.97
N VAL A 57 -6.39 16.06 -7.98
CA VAL A 57 -5.53 15.46 -6.94
C VAL A 57 -4.16 16.14 -6.88
N ALA A 58 -3.53 16.40 -8.02
CA ALA A 58 -2.24 17.09 -8.05
C ALA A 58 -2.32 18.52 -7.49
N ARG A 59 -3.40 19.26 -7.77
CA ARG A 59 -3.65 20.59 -7.17
C ARG A 59 -3.89 20.49 -5.66
N TYR A 60 -4.62 19.48 -5.21
CA TYR A 60 -4.81 19.22 -3.78
C TYR A 60 -3.48 18.95 -3.05
N ILE A 61 -2.59 18.13 -3.62
CA ILE A 61 -1.24 17.91 -3.09
C ILE A 61 -0.44 19.22 -3.05
N LYS A 62 -0.47 20.01 -4.12
CA LYS A 62 0.25 21.30 -4.20
C LYS A 62 -0.30 22.40 -3.29
N SER A 63 -1.56 22.28 -2.84
CA SER A 63 -2.21 23.29 -2.00
C SER A 63 -1.59 23.44 -0.60
N GLY A 64 -0.78 22.48 -0.16
CA GLY A 64 -0.21 22.43 1.19
C GLY A 64 -1.20 21.94 2.27
N LYS A 65 -2.46 21.66 1.91
CA LYS A 65 -3.44 21.01 2.80
C LYS A 65 -3.11 19.52 2.99
N CYS A 66 -2.68 18.84 1.94
CA CYS A 66 -2.29 17.44 1.97
C CYS A 66 -0.87 17.26 2.53
N LYS A 67 -0.75 16.62 3.70
CA LYS A 67 0.53 16.41 4.41
C LYS A 67 0.80 14.94 4.77
N ASN A 68 -0.24 14.12 4.77
CA ASN A 68 -0.21 12.73 5.24
C ASN A 68 -0.82 11.82 4.17
N ILE A 69 0.01 11.42 3.21
CA ILE A 69 -0.38 10.50 2.14
C ILE A 69 -0.17 9.06 2.61
N ILE A 70 -1.22 8.25 2.56
CA ILE A 70 -1.12 6.80 2.74
C ILE A 70 -1.13 6.15 1.37
N CYS A 71 -0.19 5.25 1.12
CA CYS A 71 -0.20 4.38 -0.07
C CYS A 71 -0.69 2.99 0.32
N MET A 72 -1.63 2.44 -0.44
CA MET A 72 -2.02 1.02 -0.40
C MET A 72 -1.58 0.36 -1.69
N VAL A 73 -0.70 -0.63 -1.61
CA VAL A 73 -0.11 -1.25 -2.80
C VAL A 73 -0.25 -2.76 -2.80
N GLY A 74 -0.34 -3.34 -3.99
CA GLY A 74 -0.34 -4.78 -4.22
C GLY A 74 0.50 -5.18 -5.44
N ALA A 75 0.35 -6.43 -5.87
CA ALA A 75 1.29 -7.04 -6.81
C ALA A 75 1.40 -6.32 -8.16
N GLY A 76 0.38 -5.56 -8.55
CA GLY A 76 0.37 -4.78 -9.78
C GLY A 76 1.52 -3.78 -9.89
N ILE A 77 2.01 -3.24 -8.75
CA ILE A 77 3.15 -2.29 -8.77
C ILE A 77 4.49 -2.96 -9.08
N SER A 78 4.57 -4.29 -8.95
CA SER A 78 5.78 -5.11 -9.17
C SER A 78 5.78 -5.85 -10.51
N THR A 79 4.66 -5.81 -11.26
CA THR A 79 4.54 -6.52 -12.54
C THR A 79 5.56 -6.05 -13.59
N SER A 80 5.83 -4.74 -13.69
CA SER A 80 6.85 -4.19 -14.60
C SER A 80 8.28 -4.49 -14.17
N ALA A 81 8.50 -4.94 -12.93
CA ALA A 81 9.80 -5.48 -12.49
C ALA A 81 10.04 -6.91 -12.98
N GLY A 82 9.04 -7.57 -13.57
CA GLY A 82 9.09 -8.98 -13.99
C GLY A 82 8.60 -9.97 -12.93
N ILE A 83 8.02 -9.48 -11.83
CA ILE A 83 7.39 -10.33 -10.81
C ILE A 83 5.92 -10.53 -11.21
N PRO A 84 5.49 -11.75 -11.54
CA PRO A 84 4.08 -11.98 -11.89
C PRO A 84 3.21 -11.69 -10.68
N ASP A 85 2.05 -11.08 -10.92
CA ASP A 85 1.01 -11.05 -9.90
C ASP A 85 0.44 -12.45 -9.65
N PHE A 86 -0.45 -12.58 -8.67
CA PHE A 86 -1.00 -13.89 -8.31
C PHE A 86 -2.05 -14.41 -9.29
N ARG A 87 -2.89 -13.53 -9.83
CA ARG A 87 -4.25 -13.89 -10.33
C ARG A 87 -4.48 -13.61 -11.82
N SER A 88 -3.56 -12.94 -12.51
CA SER A 88 -3.72 -12.59 -13.93
C SER A 88 -3.91 -13.85 -14.77
N PRO A 89 -4.95 -13.91 -15.62
CA PRO A 89 -5.15 -15.04 -16.52
C PRO A 89 -3.93 -15.24 -17.44
N GLY A 90 -3.40 -16.46 -17.49
CA GLY A 90 -2.30 -16.86 -18.39
C GLY A 90 -0.90 -16.42 -17.97
N THR A 91 -0.73 -15.30 -17.25
CA THR A 91 0.59 -14.79 -16.81
C THR A 91 0.79 -14.80 -15.30
N GLY A 92 -0.30 -14.85 -14.53
CA GLY A 92 -0.27 -14.85 -13.07
C GLY A 92 0.37 -16.11 -12.51
N LEU A 93 0.87 -16.00 -11.29
CA LEU A 93 1.57 -17.07 -10.60
C LEU A 93 0.72 -18.35 -10.55
N TYR A 94 -0.56 -18.25 -10.21
CA TYR A 94 -1.47 -19.40 -10.12
C TYR A 94 -1.66 -20.16 -11.44
N ALA A 95 -1.51 -19.51 -12.60
CA ALA A 95 -1.59 -20.17 -13.90
C ALA A 95 -0.38 -21.08 -14.17
N ASN A 96 0.75 -20.83 -13.50
CA ASN A 96 2.03 -21.49 -13.74
C ASN A 96 2.45 -22.48 -12.64
N LEU A 97 1.56 -22.79 -11.68
CA LEU A 97 1.83 -23.71 -10.56
C LEU A 97 1.58 -25.19 -10.86
N GLN A 98 1.17 -25.54 -12.09
CA GLN A 98 0.81 -26.91 -12.46
C GLN A 98 1.92 -27.93 -12.17
N LYS A 99 3.19 -27.52 -12.27
CA LYS A 99 4.37 -28.34 -11.96
C LYS A 99 4.45 -28.82 -10.51
N TYR A 100 3.76 -28.17 -9.57
CA TYR A 100 3.80 -28.49 -8.15
C TYR A 100 2.73 -29.49 -7.71
N ASN A 101 1.87 -29.95 -8.62
CA ASN A 101 0.81 -30.94 -8.35
C ASN A 101 -0.04 -30.58 -7.10
N LEU A 102 -0.43 -29.30 -7.01
CA LEU A 102 -1.23 -28.78 -5.90
C LEU A 102 -2.69 -29.20 -6.05
N PRO A 103 -3.43 -29.40 -4.93
CA PRO A 103 -4.86 -29.70 -5.00
C PRO A 103 -5.68 -28.55 -5.61
N TYR A 104 -5.21 -27.31 -5.41
CA TYR A 104 -5.68 -26.09 -6.03
C TYR A 104 -4.57 -25.02 -5.90
N PRO A 105 -4.51 -23.99 -6.76
CA PRO A 105 -3.36 -23.07 -6.83
C PRO A 105 -3.02 -22.35 -5.51
N GLU A 106 -4.03 -21.95 -4.75
CA GLU A 106 -3.88 -21.22 -3.48
C GLU A 106 -3.28 -22.07 -2.36
N ALA A 107 -3.28 -23.40 -2.49
CA ALA A 107 -2.78 -24.32 -1.47
C ALA A 107 -1.31 -24.06 -1.11
N ILE A 108 -0.50 -23.62 -2.08
CA ILE A 108 0.93 -23.29 -1.86
C ILE A 108 1.13 -22.18 -0.80
N PHE A 109 0.12 -21.34 -0.59
CA PHE A 109 0.11 -20.25 0.39
C PHE A 109 -0.83 -20.52 1.57
N GLN A 110 -1.33 -21.75 1.76
CA GLN A 110 -2.08 -22.13 2.96
C GLN A 110 -1.18 -22.70 4.03
N ILE A 111 -1.32 -22.23 5.27
CA ILE A 111 -0.43 -22.60 6.37
C ILE A 111 -0.46 -24.10 6.69
N ASP A 112 -1.64 -24.72 6.60
CA ASP A 112 -1.80 -26.14 6.93
C ASP A 112 -1.26 -27.06 5.83
N TYR A 113 -1.35 -26.62 4.57
CA TYR A 113 -0.70 -27.31 3.45
C TYR A 113 0.83 -27.19 3.57
N PHE A 114 1.35 -25.98 3.81
CA PHE A 114 2.79 -25.72 3.97
C PHE A 114 3.44 -26.55 5.09
N LYS A 115 2.76 -26.75 6.22
CA LYS A 115 3.28 -27.58 7.32
C LYS A 115 3.46 -29.04 6.93
N GLN A 116 2.65 -29.55 5.99
CA GLN A 116 2.67 -30.94 5.53
C GLN A 116 3.55 -31.13 4.29
N HIS A 117 3.51 -30.15 3.38
CA HIS A 117 4.19 -30.14 2.10
C HIS A 117 4.90 -28.79 1.90
N PRO A 118 6.02 -28.53 2.59
CA PRO A 118 6.75 -27.28 2.46
C PRO A 118 7.54 -27.15 1.14
N GLU A 119 7.81 -28.27 0.46
CA GLU A 119 8.69 -28.35 -0.70
C GLU A 119 8.23 -27.46 -1.87
N PRO A 120 6.93 -27.46 -2.26
CA PRO A 120 6.45 -26.59 -3.34
C PRO A 120 6.70 -25.10 -3.08
N PHE A 121 6.47 -24.65 -1.84
CA PHE A 121 6.69 -23.26 -1.46
C PHE A 121 8.16 -22.87 -1.57
N PHE A 122 9.08 -23.71 -1.06
CA PHE A 122 10.51 -23.38 -1.11
C PHE A 122 11.09 -23.46 -2.52
N ALA A 123 10.60 -24.39 -3.34
CA ALA A 123 10.94 -24.44 -4.76
C ALA A 123 10.48 -23.16 -5.48
N LEU A 124 9.27 -22.69 -5.20
CA LEU A 124 8.77 -21.41 -5.72
C LEU A 124 9.56 -20.21 -5.18
N ALA A 125 9.87 -20.19 -3.87
CA ALA A 125 10.63 -19.11 -3.24
C ALA A 125 12.03 -18.95 -3.85
N LYS A 126 12.65 -20.05 -4.29
CA LYS A 126 13.92 -20.02 -5.04
C LYS A 126 13.79 -19.28 -6.37
N GLU A 127 12.69 -19.49 -7.08
CA GLU A 127 12.41 -18.84 -8.38
C GLU A 127 12.10 -17.34 -8.23
N LEU A 128 11.54 -16.93 -7.10
CA LEU A 128 11.12 -15.56 -6.82
C LEU A 128 12.06 -14.79 -5.89
N TYR A 129 13.27 -15.31 -5.62
CA TYR A 129 14.10 -14.81 -4.53
C TYR A 129 14.52 -13.33 -4.71
N PRO A 130 14.45 -12.49 -3.65
CA PRO A 130 14.85 -11.08 -3.70
C PRO A 130 16.29 -10.84 -4.20
N GLY A 131 16.49 -9.75 -4.95
CA GLY A 131 17.78 -9.34 -5.52
C GLY A 131 17.95 -9.62 -7.01
N GLN A 132 17.01 -10.33 -7.63
CA GLN A 132 16.93 -10.48 -9.10
C GLN A 132 16.14 -9.34 -9.76
N PHE A 133 15.32 -8.63 -8.98
CA PHE A 133 14.37 -7.64 -9.47
C PHE A 133 14.76 -6.23 -9.02
N LYS A 134 14.41 -5.23 -9.84
CA LYS A 134 14.62 -3.82 -9.53
C LYS A 134 13.29 -3.16 -9.19
N PRO A 135 13.23 -2.26 -8.19
CA PRO A 135 12.02 -1.50 -7.92
C PRO A 135 11.57 -0.71 -9.15
N THR A 136 10.26 -0.62 -9.33
CA THR A 136 9.62 0.05 -10.47
C THR A 136 9.52 1.56 -10.25
N ILE A 137 9.03 2.29 -11.26
CA ILE A 137 8.79 3.74 -11.13
C ILE A 137 7.78 4.01 -10.01
N CYS A 138 6.75 3.17 -9.87
CA CYS A 138 5.79 3.26 -8.77
C CYS A 138 6.46 3.18 -7.38
N HIS A 139 7.40 2.26 -7.18
CA HIS A 139 8.15 2.17 -5.91
C HIS A 139 8.95 3.45 -5.62
N TYR A 140 9.65 3.97 -6.63
CA TYR A 140 10.41 5.21 -6.49
C TYR A 140 9.52 6.46 -6.33
N PHE A 141 8.29 6.44 -6.84
CA PHE A 141 7.31 7.49 -6.58
C PHE A 141 6.95 7.54 -5.09
N ILE A 142 6.69 6.40 -4.46
CA ILE A 142 6.44 6.32 -3.00
C ILE A 142 7.68 6.80 -2.22
N LYS A 143 8.88 6.42 -2.67
CA LYS A 143 10.13 6.95 -2.11
C LYS A 143 10.22 8.48 -2.22
N MET A 144 9.80 9.07 -3.33
CA MET A 144 9.76 10.54 -3.45
C MET A 144 8.75 11.18 -2.51
N LEU A 145 7.59 10.55 -2.26
CA LEU A 145 6.64 11.03 -1.26
C LEU A 145 7.28 11.11 0.13
N LYS A 146 8.09 10.09 0.49
CA LYS A 146 8.89 10.10 1.73
C LYS A 146 9.89 11.25 1.73
N GLU A 147 10.70 11.38 0.69
CA GLU A 147 11.74 12.42 0.59
C GLU A 147 11.17 13.85 0.64
N LYS A 148 9.91 14.02 0.20
CA LYS A 148 9.19 15.30 0.25
C LYS A 148 8.41 15.52 1.54
N GLY A 149 8.49 14.59 2.49
CA GLY A 149 7.81 14.69 3.79
C GLY A 149 6.29 14.55 3.71
N LEU A 150 5.77 13.93 2.65
CA LEU A 150 4.33 13.74 2.43
C LEU A 150 3.86 12.33 2.76
N LEU A 151 4.75 11.33 2.70
CA LEU A 151 4.39 9.95 3.00
C LEU A 151 4.12 9.77 4.50
N ARG A 152 2.88 9.39 4.83
CA ARG A 152 2.50 8.94 6.17
C ARG A 152 2.84 7.46 6.38
N ARG A 153 2.46 6.62 5.42
CA ARG A 153 2.69 5.17 5.44
C ARG A 153 2.49 4.54 4.06
N CYS A 154 3.24 3.50 3.76
CA CYS A 154 2.98 2.54 2.71
C CYS A 154 2.50 1.23 3.33
N TYR A 155 1.26 0.85 3.06
CA TYR A 155 0.71 -0.47 3.35
C TYR A 155 0.87 -1.33 2.10
N SER A 156 1.69 -2.38 2.17
CA SER A 156 1.94 -3.28 1.04
C SER A 156 1.40 -4.67 1.32
N GLN A 157 0.74 -5.25 0.31
CA GLN A 157 0.39 -6.68 0.25
C GLN A 157 1.52 -7.54 -0.30
N ASN A 158 2.57 -6.91 -0.84
CA ASN A 158 3.65 -7.60 -1.51
C ASN A 158 4.62 -8.18 -0.48
N ILE A 159 5.31 -9.24 -0.90
CA ILE A 159 6.36 -9.92 -0.14
C ILE A 159 7.71 -9.87 -0.86
N ASP A 160 7.77 -9.20 -2.02
CA ASP A 160 8.97 -9.14 -2.87
C ASP A 160 10.09 -8.23 -2.33
N THR A 161 9.80 -7.43 -1.30
CA THR A 161 10.72 -6.49 -0.61
C THR A 161 11.18 -5.29 -1.45
N LEU A 162 10.61 -5.05 -2.63
CA LEU A 162 11.04 -3.96 -3.52
C LEU A 162 10.84 -2.57 -2.91
N GLU A 163 9.90 -2.40 -1.98
CA GLU A 163 9.72 -1.17 -1.20
C GLU A 163 10.97 -0.85 -0.36
N ARG A 164 11.56 -1.88 0.27
CA ARG A 164 12.79 -1.74 1.06
C ARG A 164 13.98 -1.44 0.15
N VAL A 165 14.07 -2.12 -0.99
CA VAL A 165 15.11 -1.86 -1.99
C VAL A 165 15.02 -0.43 -2.54
N ALA A 166 13.80 0.12 -2.68
CA ALA A 166 13.59 1.53 -3.04
C ALA A 166 13.92 2.53 -1.90
N GLY A 167 14.17 2.04 -0.68
CA GLY A 167 14.59 2.83 0.47
C GLY A 167 13.45 3.29 1.40
N LEU A 168 12.34 2.53 1.45
CA LEU A 168 11.32 2.62 2.50
C LEU A 168 11.70 1.68 3.64
N GLU A 169 11.79 2.20 4.87
CA GLU A 169 12.29 1.44 6.01
C GLU A 169 11.55 1.80 7.29
N GLY A 170 11.62 0.92 8.30
CA GLY A 170 11.12 1.19 9.64
C GLY A 170 9.65 1.63 9.66
N ASP A 171 9.42 2.90 10.00
CA ASP A 171 8.09 3.48 10.09
C ASP A 171 7.46 3.85 8.74
N ASP A 172 8.16 3.82 7.62
CA ASP A 172 7.46 4.12 6.36
C ASP A 172 6.55 2.97 5.90
N LEU A 173 6.86 1.74 6.31
CA LEU A 173 6.35 0.53 5.66
C LEU A 173 5.57 -0.37 6.63
N ILE A 174 4.41 -0.84 6.18
CA ILE A 174 3.62 -1.91 6.77
C ILE A 174 3.52 -3.02 5.74
N GLU A 175 4.33 -4.05 5.91
CA GLU A 175 4.26 -5.30 5.15
C GLU A 175 3.08 -6.13 5.67
N ALA A 176 1.88 -5.85 5.15
CA ALA A 176 0.62 -6.42 5.66
C ALA A 176 0.59 -7.94 5.53
N HIS A 177 1.16 -8.49 4.45
CA HIS A 177 1.31 -9.93 4.26
C HIS A 177 2.71 -10.42 4.65
N GLY A 178 3.41 -9.69 5.51
CA GLY A 178 4.69 -10.09 6.05
C GLY A 178 5.85 -9.96 5.05
N THR A 179 6.99 -10.57 5.36
CA THR A 179 8.25 -10.31 4.67
C THR A 179 9.16 -11.52 4.58
N PHE A 180 9.98 -11.59 3.54
CA PHE A 180 11.10 -12.54 3.47
C PHE A 180 12.33 -12.08 4.27
N TYR A 181 12.34 -10.83 4.75
CA TYR A 181 13.50 -10.25 5.42
C TYR A 181 13.90 -10.98 6.71
N THR A 182 12.91 -11.54 7.42
CA THR A 182 13.09 -12.36 8.62
C THR A 182 12.32 -13.67 8.50
N SER A 183 12.72 -14.66 9.28
CA SER A 183 12.11 -15.98 9.31
C SER A 183 12.09 -16.51 10.74
N HIS A 184 11.06 -17.26 11.10
CA HIS A 184 10.93 -17.83 12.43
C HIS A 184 10.70 -19.33 12.41
N CYS A 185 11.26 -20.01 13.42
CA CYS A 185 10.86 -21.37 13.74
C CYS A 185 9.35 -21.42 14.03
N VAL A 186 8.64 -22.34 13.37
CA VAL A 186 7.18 -22.49 13.53
C VAL A 186 6.78 -23.06 14.89
N SER A 187 7.72 -23.69 15.61
CA SER A 187 7.46 -24.22 16.95
C SER A 187 7.18 -23.08 17.94
N PHE A 188 6.00 -23.15 18.57
CA PHE A 188 5.52 -22.15 19.52
C PHE A 188 6.45 -21.98 20.73
N CYS A 189 7.07 -23.06 21.22
CA CYS A 189 8.00 -23.01 22.35
C CYS A 189 9.42 -22.56 21.97
N CYS A 190 9.71 -22.41 20.68
CA CYS A 190 11.04 -22.03 20.18
C CYS A 190 11.06 -20.60 19.65
N ARG A 191 10.30 -20.33 18.57
CA ARG A 191 10.23 -19.02 17.88
C ARG A 191 11.61 -18.37 17.63
N LYS A 192 12.66 -19.17 17.43
CA LYS A 192 13.98 -18.63 17.08
C LYS A 192 13.90 -17.93 15.71
N GLU A 193 14.42 -16.70 15.67
CA GLU A 193 14.54 -15.88 14.46
C GLU A 193 15.78 -16.29 13.65
N TYR A 194 15.65 -16.22 12.33
CA TYR A 194 16.70 -16.38 11.34
C TYR A 194 16.62 -15.21 10.35
N ASN A 195 17.76 -14.71 9.92
CA ASN A 195 17.85 -13.60 8.97
C ASN A 195 17.71 -14.08 7.51
N LEU A 196 17.56 -13.11 6.61
CA LEU A 196 17.45 -13.33 5.17
C LEU A 196 18.59 -14.19 4.59
N ASP A 197 19.84 -13.98 5.02
CA ASP A 197 21.00 -14.70 4.48
C ASP A 197 20.97 -16.18 4.85
N TRP A 198 20.59 -16.52 6.08
CA TRP A 198 20.42 -17.91 6.50
C TRP A 198 19.32 -18.61 5.70
N MET A 199 18.18 -17.93 5.50
CA MET A 199 17.07 -18.47 4.72
C MET A 199 17.46 -18.64 3.24
N LYS A 200 18.23 -17.71 2.70
CA LYS A 200 18.80 -17.78 1.35
C LYS A 200 19.64 -19.02 1.17
N GLU A 201 20.60 -19.25 2.07
CA GLU A 201 21.48 -20.42 2.01
C GLU A 201 20.66 -21.71 1.92
N LYS A 202 19.64 -21.85 2.78
CA LYS A 202 18.77 -23.02 2.78
C LYS A 202 17.99 -23.20 1.48
N ILE A 203 17.30 -22.15 1.02
CA ILE A 203 16.52 -22.20 -0.22
C ILE A 203 17.39 -22.53 -1.44
N PHE A 204 18.58 -21.96 -1.55
CA PHE A 204 19.46 -22.20 -2.71
C PHE A 204 20.19 -23.55 -2.66
N SER A 205 20.36 -24.13 -1.47
CA SER A 205 20.89 -25.49 -1.27
C SER A 205 19.86 -26.61 -1.49
N ASP A 206 18.60 -26.27 -1.79
CA ASP A 206 17.47 -27.21 -1.88
C ASP A 206 17.18 -27.96 -0.56
N ASP A 207 17.68 -27.44 0.57
CA ASP A 207 17.37 -27.90 1.92
C ASP A 207 16.04 -27.32 2.39
N ILE A 208 15.18 -28.16 2.98
CA ILE A 208 14.02 -27.67 3.72
C ILE A 208 14.50 -27.01 5.04
N PRO A 209 14.25 -25.71 5.25
CA PRO A 209 14.77 -25.00 6.42
C PRO A 209 14.25 -25.59 7.74
N LYS A 210 15.15 -26.15 8.54
CA LYS A 210 14.86 -26.66 9.89
C LYS A 210 15.60 -25.87 10.96
N CYS A 211 14.95 -25.71 12.10
CA CYS A 211 15.47 -24.98 13.24
C CYS A 211 16.61 -25.76 13.89
N ASP A 212 17.80 -25.16 13.97
CA ASP A 212 18.98 -25.74 14.61
C ASP A 212 18.78 -26.09 16.11
N LYS A 213 17.81 -25.47 16.78
CA LYS A 213 17.50 -25.72 18.21
C LYS A 213 16.51 -26.87 18.45
N CYS A 214 15.48 -27.02 17.60
CA CYS A 214 14.36 -27.93 17.87
C CYS A 214 13.91 -28.76 16.67
N GLN A 215 14.62 -28.66 15.54
CA GLN A 215 14.38 -29.39 14.28
C GLN A 215 12.99 -29.18 13.65
N SER A 216 12.16 -28.29 14.21
CA SER A 216 10.91 -27.85 13.59
C SER A 216 11.18 -26.99 12.35
N LEU A 217 10.20 -26.89 11.47
CA LEU A 217 10.29 -26.07 10.25
C LEU A 217 10.60 -24.60 10.59
N VAL A 218 11.37 -23.94 9.74
CA VAL A 218 11.55 -22.48 9.75
C VAL A 218 10.81 -21.91 8.56
N LYS A 219 9.97 -20.91 8.80
CA LYS A 219 9.15 -20.27 7.78
C LYS A 219 9.56 -18.80 7.65
N PRO A 220 9.66 -18.25 6.44
CA PRO A 220 9.69 -16.80 6.25
C PRO A 220 8.51 -16.13 6.93
N ASP A 221 8.69 -14.91 7.43
CA ASP A 221 7.65 -14.15 8.13
C ASP A 221 6.62 -13.54 7.19
N ILE A 222 6.31 -14.23 6.09
CA ILE A 222 5.17 -13.95 5.21
C ILE A 222 3.89 -14.52 5.82
N VAL A 223 2.75 -13.89 5.57
CA VAL A 223 1.45 -14.32 6.10
C VAL A 223 0.82 -15.29 5.11
N PHE A 224 0.68 -16.55 5.51
CA PHE A 224 -0.05 -17.54 4.74
C PHE A 224 -1.57 -17.39 5.00
N PHE A 225 -2.39 -17.87 4.07
CA PHE A 225 -3.82 -18.03 4.32
C PHE A 225 -4.03 -18.93 5.54
N GLY A 226 -4.88 -18.48 6.46
CA GLY A 226 -5.11 -19.10 7.77
C GLY A 226 -4.25 -18.49 8.90
N GLU A 227 -3.30 -17.61 8.60
CA GLU A 227 -2.54 -16.86 9.61
C GLU A 227 -3.12 -15.46 9.84
N ASN A 228 -2.88 -14.92 11.04
CA ASN A 228 -3.24 -13.54 11.37
C ASN A 228 -2.24 -12.58 10.71
N LEU A 229 -2.74 -11.41 10.26
CA LEU A 229 -1.86 -10.32 9.86
C LEU A 229 -1.02 -9.83 11.06
N PRO A 230 0.14 -9.19 10.81
CA PRO A 230 1.00 -8.69 11.87
C PRO A 230 0.25 -7.70 12.76
N VAL A 231 0.47 -7.76 14.08
CA VAL A 231 -0.15 -6.81 15.04
C VAL A 231 0.11 -5.35 14.63
N ARG A 232 1.30 -5.08 14.08
CA ARG A 232 1.71 -3.77 13.57
C ARG A 232 0.73 -3.21 12.53
N PHE A 233 0.12 -4.05 11.70
CA PHE A 233 -0.91 -3.65 10.72
C PHE A 233 -2.08 -2.95 11.42
N PHE A 234 -2.67 -3.59 12.43
CA PHE A 234 -3.83 -3.07 13.14
C PHE A 234 -3.51 -1.86 14.00
N THR A 235 -2.33 -1.84 14.64
CA THR A 235 -1.92 -0.68 15.46
C THR A 235 -1.62 0.53 14.59
N ALA A 236 -0.92 0.35 13.46
CA ALA A 236 -0.62 1.44 12.54
C ALA A 236 -1.90 1.99 11.91
N MET A 237 -2.82 1.11 11.49
CA MET A 237 -4.11 1.50 10.91
C MET A 237 -4.86 2.49 11.82
N LYS A 238 -4.98 2.16 13.12
CA LYS A 238 -5.66 3.03 14.10
C LYS A 238 -4.99 4.39 14.29
N MET A 239 -3.68 4.47 14.07
CA MET A 239 -2.90 5.71 14.25
C MET A 239 -2.82 6.56 12.98
N ASP A 240 -2.82 5.92 11.80
CA ASP A 240 -2.53 6.58 10.53
C ASP A 240 -3.80 7.11 9.85
N PHE A 241 -4.87 6.32 9.79
CA PHE A 241 -6.09 6.68 9.05
C PHE A 241 -6.81 7.93 9.58
N PRO A 242 -6.87 8.19 10.91
CA PRO A 242 -7.43 9.44 11.43
C PRO A 242 -6.65 10.71 11.02
N ARG A 243 -5.48 10.57 10.40
CA ARG A 243 -4.63 11.66 9.93
C ARG A 243 -4.39 11.63 8.42
N CYS A 244 -5.00 10.69 7.69
CA CYS A 244 -4.75 10.44 6.28
C CYS A 244 -5.37 11.50 5.37
N ASP A 245 -4.61 12.44 4.82
CA ASP A 245 -5.15 13.51 3.96
C ASP A 245 -5.50 13.05 2.55
N LEU A 246 -4.82 11.99 2.08
CA LEU A 246 -4.99 11.39 0.76
C LEU A 246 -4.60 9.91 0.83
N LEU A 247 -5.49 9.03 0.35
CA LEU A 247 -5.19 7.63 0.14
C LEU A 247 -4.88 7.39 -1.35
N ILE A 248 -3.71 6.85 -1.66
CA ILE A 248 -3.34 6.43 -3.02
C ILE A 248 -3.30 4.91 -3.07
N VAL A 249 -4.23 4.31 -3.81
CA VAL A 249 -4.34 2.86 -4.01
C VAL A 249 -3.73 2.51 -5.36
N MET A 250 -2.77 1.58 -5.40
CA MET A 250 -2.03 1.23 -6.62
C MET A 250 -1.85 -0.27 -6.76
N GLY A 251 -2.18 -0.82 -7.93
CA GLY A 251 -1.82 -2.20 -8.28
C GLY A 251 -2.41 -3.29 -7.38
N THR A 252 -3.59 -3.08 -6.78
CA THR A 252 -4.30 -4.08 -5.98
C THR A 252 -5.75 -4.24 -6.43
N SER A 253 -6.25 -5.47 -6.47
CA SER A 253 -7.66 -5.76 -6.77
C SER A 253 -8.60 -5.56 -5.58
N LEU A 254 -8.07 -5.28 -4.39
CA LEU A 254 -8.83 -5.11 -3.14
C LEU A 254 -9.77 -6.29 -2.83
N GLN A 255 -9.38 -7.52 -3.19
CA GLN A 255 -10.17 -8.73 -2.92
C GLN A 255 -9.80 -9.45 -1.61
N VAL A 256 -8.65 -9.11 -1.01
CA VAL A 256 -8.12 -9.82 0.17
C VAL A 256 -8.38 -9.00 1.43
N GLN A 257 -9.21 -9.54 2.31
CA GLN A 257 -9.44 -8.98 3.65
C GLN A 257 -8.34 -9.42 4.63
N PRO A 258 -8.03 -8.62 5.67
CA PRO A 258 -8.63 -7.33 6.03
C PRO A 258 -8.04 -6.12 5.27
N PHE A 259 -7.08 -6.33 4.37
CA PHE A 259 -6.38 -5.23 3.67
C PHE A 259 -7.34 -4.37 2.84
N ALA A 260 -8.28 -5.00 2.11
CA ALA A 260 -9.27 -4.30 1.31
C ALA A 260 -10.14 -3.34 2.14
N GLY A 261 -10.46 -3.69 3.38
CA GLY A 261 -11.27 -2.87 4.28
C GLY A 261 -10.65 -1.54 4.70
N LEU A 262 -9.34 -1.35 4.49
CA LEU A 262 -8.66 -0.10 4.81
C LEU A 262 -9.24 1.13 4.08
N ILE A 263 -9.80 0.95 2.88
CA ILE A 263 -10.44 2.04 2.13
C ILE A 263 -11.61 2.67 2.91
N HIS A 264 -12.31 1.88 3.71
CA HIS A 264 -13.42 2.33 4.53
C HIS A 264 -12.98 3.09 5.78
N CYS A 265 -11.70 3.03 6.13
CA CYS A 265 -11.16 3.79 7.26
C CYS A 265 -10.90 5.27 6.88
N VAL A 266 -11.03 5.65 5.61
CA VAL A 266 -10.88 7.04 5.16
C VAL A 266 -12.12 7.86 5.50
N GLY A 267 -11.97 8.81 6.43
CA GLY A 267 -13.05 9.69 6.87
C GLY A 267 -14.03 9.05 7.86
N ALA A 268 -13.73 7.85 8.36
CA ALA A 268 -14.51 7.15 9.38
C ALA A 268 -13.62 6.72 10.56
N ASP A 269 -14.22 6.43 11.71
CA ASP A 269 -13.50 5.75 12.77
C ASP A 269 -12.97 4.39 12.24
N PRO A 270 -11.68 4.05 12.41
CA PRO A 270 -11.11 2.84 11.82
C PRO A 270 -11.81 1.54 12.23
N LEU A 271 -12.38 1.46 13.45
CA LEU A 271 -13.13 0.28 13.87
C LEU A 271 -14.45 0.17 13.11
N LEU A 272 -15.16 1.29 12.93
CA LEU A 272 -16.38 1.35 12.13
C LEU A 272 -16.09 1.10 10.64
N GLY A 273 -15.00 1.65 10.13
CA GLY A 273 -14.53 1.45 8.76
C GLY A 273 -14.30 -0.04 8.47
N MET A 274 -13.57 -0.73 9.33
CA MET A 274 -13.30 -2.17 9.19
C MET A 274 -14.55 -3.06 9.26
N LEU A 275 -15.63 -2.58 9.89
CA LEU A 275 -16.94 -3.23 9.91
C LEU A 275 -17.80 -2.88 8.68
N GLY A 276 -17.25 -2.14 7.71
CA GLY A 276 -17.95 -1.74 6.48
C GLY A 276 -18.89 -0.54 6.66
N PHE A 277 -18.87 0.13 7.81
CA PHE A 277 -19.67 1.33 8.05
C PHE A 277 -19.03 2.62 7.51
N GLY A 278 -17.82 2.54 6.96
CA GLY A 278 -17.18 3.64 6.24
C GLY A 278 -17.69 3.80 4.81
N GLY A 279 -17.44 4.95 4.20
CA GLY A 279 -17.71 5.15 2.78
C GLY A 279 -16.87 4.19 1.93
N GLY A 280 -17.48 3.49 0.98
CA GLY A 280 -16.76 2.77 -0.07
C GLY A 280 -16.09 3.73 -1.06
N MET A 281 -15.68 3.19 -2.21
CA MET A 281 -15.24 4.00 -3.35
C MET A 281 -16.42 4.21 -4.29
N ASP A 282 -16.62 5.45 -4.73
CA ASP A 282 -17.63 5.85 -5.71
C ASP A 282 -17.04 6.86 -6.70
N PHE A 283 -16.74 6.37 -7.90
CA PHE A 283 -16.05 7.14 -8.94
C PHE A 283 -17.00 7.83 -9.92
N ASP A 284 -18.20 7.29 -10.11
CA ASP A 284 -19.04 7.60 -11.28
C ASP A 284 -20.46 8.05 -10.93
N SER A 285 -20.94 7.82 -9.69
CA SER A 285 -22.32 8.20 -9.36
C SER A 285 -22.47 9.71 -9.22
N ASP A 286 -23.71 10.20 -9.31
CA ASP A 286 -24.04 11.63 -9.07
C ASP A 286 -23.68 12.11 -7.65
N LYS A 287 -23.38 11.16 -6.74
CA LYS A 287 -22.96 11.42 -5.36
C LYS A 287 -21.43 11.37 -5.18
N ALA A 288 -20.67 11.01 -6.22
CA ALA A 288 -19.22 10.98 -6.18
C ALA A 288 -18.68 12.38 -5.82
N TYR A 289 -17.82 12.43 -4.81
CA TYR A 289 -17.32 13.70 -4.27
C TYR A 289 -15.84 13.69 -3.92
N ARG A 290 -15.20 12.50 -3.91
CA ARG A 290 -13.83 12.35 -3.41
C ARG A 290 -12.95 11.32 -4.12
N ASP A 291 -13.55 10.37 -4.81
CA ASP A 291 -12.80 9.23 -5.34
C ASP A 291 -12.45 9.49 -6.82
N VAL A 292 -11.20 9.27 -7.18
CA VAL A 292 -10.67 9.47 -8.53
C VAL A 292 -10.05 8.17 -9.02
N ALA A 293 -10.52 7.66 -10.15
CA ALA A 293 -9.90 6.53 -10.84
C ALA A 293 -9.10 7.03 -12.05
N HIS A 294 -7.81 6.69 -12.10
CA HIS A 294 -6.97 6.91 -13.26
C HIS A 294 -6.48 5.56 -13.80
N ILE A 295 -6.97 5.22 -14.98
CA ILE A 295 -6.80 3.90 -15.59
C ILE A 295 -5.58 3.91 -16.52
N SER A 296 -4.50 3.29 -16.07
CA SER A 296 -3.22 3.16 -16.79
C SER A 296 -2.34 2.12 -16.11
N THR A 297 -1.14 1.85 -16.62
CA THR A 297 -0.18 1.07 -15.81
C THR A 297 0.18 1.86 -14.54
N CYS A 298 0.55 1.18 -13.45
CA CYS A 298 0.94 1.87 -12.22
C CYS A 298 2.12 2.83 -12.43
N ASP A 299 3.08 2.46 -13.29
CA ASP A 299 4.22 3.31 -13.64
C ASP A 299 3.79 4.54 -14.43
N ASP A 300 2.92 4.39 -15.44
CA ASP A 300 2.41 5.52 -16.24
C ASP A 300 1.58 6.48 -15.39
N GLY A 301 0.70 5.95 -14.52
CA GLY A 301 -0.09 6.76 -13.60
C GLY A 301 0.77 7.53 -12.60
N CYS A 302 1.83 6.90 -12.07
CA CYS A 302 2.80 7.58 -11.20
C CYS A 302 3.60 8.64 -11.96
N LEU A 303 4.00 8.39 -13.20
CA LEU A 303 4.68 9.37 -14.06
C LEU A 303 3.77 10.56 -14.39
N ALA A 304 2.50 10.31 -14.70
CA ALA A 304 1.52 11.35 -14.99
C ALA A 304 1.29 12.26 -13.76
N LEU A 305 1.09 11.66 -12.58
CA LEU A 305 0.97 12.43 -11.35
C LEU A 305 2.28 13.18 -11.03
N ALA A 306 3.44 12.54 -11.21
CA ALA A 306 4.72 13.20 -11.02
C ALA A 306 4.91 14.37 -12.00
N ASP A 307 4.43 14.29 -13.23
CA ASP A 307 4.47 15.40 -14.20
C ASP A 307 3.68 16.61 -13.70
N LEU A 308 2.43 16.36 -13.27
CA LEU A 308 1.54 17.38 -12.73
C LEU A 308 2.07 18.05 -11.45
N LEU A 309 2.94 17.35 -10.72
CA LEU A 309 3.63 17.82 -9.52
C LEU A 309 5.01 18.46 -9.81
N GLY A 310 5.51 18.37 -11.05
CA GLY A 310 6.84 18.84 -11.43
C GLY A 310 7.99 17.93 -10.97
N TRP A 311 7.72 16.65 -10.74
CA TRP A 311 8.65 15.64 -10.20
C TRP A 311 9.07 14.57 -11.21
N LYS A 312 8.55 14.62 -12.44
CA LYS A 312 8.77 13.59 -13.48
C LYS A 312 10.25 13.32 -13.77
N TYR A 313 11.04 14.35 -14.06
CA TYR A 313 12.47 14.16 -14.36
C TYR A 313 13.26 13.61 -13.16
N PRO A 314 13.13 14.16 -11.94
CA PRO A 314 13.73 13.56 -10.75
C PRO A 314 13.33 12.10 -10.52
N LEU A 315 12.08 11.73 -10.81
CA LEU A 315 11.59 10.35 -10.67
C LEU A 315 12.27 9.41 -11.68
N ILE A 316 12.33 9.81 -12.94
CA ILE A 316 12.97 9.03 -14.01
C ILE A 316 14.46 8.87 -13.71
N GLU A 317 15.13 9.94 -13.29
CA GLU A 317 16.55 9.90 -12.91
C GLU A 317 16.79 8.95 -11.75
N LYS A 318 15.92 8.96 -10.73
CA LYS A 318 16.03 8.05 -9.57
C LYS A 318 15.85 6.59 -9.98
N HIS A 319 14.87 6.28 -10.82
CA HIS A 319 14.64 4.91 -11.31
C HIS A 319 15.76 4.44 -12.25
N ALA A 320 16.27 5.33 -13.10
CA ALA A 320 17.20 5.01 -14.18
C ALA A 320 18.35 6.03 -14.29
N PRO A 321 19.27 6.09 -13.31
CA PRO A 321 20.29 7.15 -13.19
C PRO A 321 21.30 7.23 -14.34
N ARG A 322 21.31 6.25 -15.26
CA ARG A 322 22.23 6.18 -16.40
C ARG A 322 21.65 6.68 -17.73
N TYR A 323 20.35 6.97 -17.84
CA TYR A 323 19.74 7.30 -19.13
C TYR A 323 19.83 8.78 -19.52
N LEU A 324 19.95 9.72 -18.57
CA LEU A 324 20.09 11.15 -18.91
C LEU A 324 21.51 11.53 -19.37
N TYR A 325 22.54 10.78 -18.97
CA TYR A 325 23.92 11.09 -19.37
C TYR A 325 24.20 10.76 -20.85
N CYS A 326 23.52 9.79 -21.45
CA CYS A 326 23.78 9.41 -22.85
C CYS A 326 23.02 10.26 -23.88
N THR A 327 21.79 10.70 -23.61
CA THR A 327 21.02 11.52 -24.56
C THR A 327 21.53 12.95 -24.64
N PHE A 328 21.99 13.54 -23.52
CA PHE A 328 22.69 14.83 -23.57
C PHE A 328 24.04 14.73 -24.30
N HIS A 329 24.80 13.65 -24.13
CA HIS A 329 26.06 13.48 -24.87
C HIS A 329 25.85 13.30 -26.38
N LEU A 330 24.82 12.55 -26.80
CA LEU A 330 24.53 12.31 -28.21
C LEU A 330 23.95 13.54 -28.92
N LEU A 331 23.09 14.33 -28.27
CA LEU A 331 22.56 15.58 -28.86
C LEU A 331 23.65 16.65 -29.02
N PHE A 332 24.58 16.76 -28.08
CA PHE A 332 25.68 17.74 -28.18
C PHE A 332 26.84 17.28 -29.08
N SER A 333 27.10 15.98 -29.20
CA SER A 333 28.06 15.47 -30.19
C SER A 333 27.59 15.65 -31.64
N PHE A 334 26.29 15.74 -31.90
CA PHE A 334 25.76 16.04 -33.24
C PHE A 334 25.86 17.53 -33.64
N MET A 335 26.06 18.45 -32.67
CA MET A 335 26.15 19.89 -32.93
C MET A 335 27.59 20.41 -33.07
N GLY A 336 28.61 19.54 -33.05
CA GLY A 336 29.99 19.93 -33.38
C GLY A 336 30.63 20.95 -32.43
N ILE A 337 30.14 21.08 -31.20
CA ILE A 337 30.72 21.99 -30.19
C ILE A 337 31.80 21.22 -29.44
N CYS A 338 33.07 21.48 -29.77
CA CYS A 338 34.24 21.03 -29.00
C CYS A 338 34.20 21.63 -27.58
N TRP A 339 34.39 20.78 -26.58
CA TRP A 339 34.43 21.16 -25.17
C TRP A 339 35.71 21.92 -24.80
N LEU A 340 35.54 23.06 -24.11
CA LEU A 340 36.52 23.60 -23.16
C LEU A 340 36.28 22.96 -21.78
N PRO A 341 37.31 22.71 -20.96
CA PRO A 341 37.13 22.12 -19.64
C PRO A 341 36.63 23.19 -18.66
N PHE A 342 35.46 22.99 -18.06
CA PHE A 342 35.02 23.84 -16.95
C PHE A 342 35.22 23.14 -15.61
N SER A 343 36.30 23.56 -14.95
CA SER A 343 36.50 23.51 -13.51
C SER A 343 35.45 24.37 -12.79
N VAL A 344 34.97 23.85 -11.66
CA VAL A 344 34.43 24.55 -10.46
C VAL A 344 33.98 26.00 -10.69
N LEU A 345 32.66 26.23 -10.69
CA LEU A 345 32.08 27.54 -10.45
C LEU A 345 31.10 27.46 -9.29
N THR A 346 31.64 27.85 -8.13
CA THR A 346 30.95 28.27 -6.92
C THR A 346 29.89 29.33 -7.22
N VAL A 347 28.66 29.09 -6.78
CA VAL A 347 27.62 30.11 -6.68
C VAL A 347 27.87 30.92 -5.40
N SER A 348 28.38 32.14 -5.55
CA SER A 348 28.29 33.16 -4.48
C SER A 348 28.40 34.59 -5.02
N ASN A 349 27.25 35.27 -4.96
CA ASN A 349 26.97 36.66 -4.57
C ASN A 349 27.58 37.85 -5.34
N PHE A 350 26.73 38.80 -5.75
CA PHE A 350 26.53 40.10 -5.05
C PHE A 350 25.44 40.95 -5.74
N PHE A 351 24.43 41.39 -4.99
CA PHE A 351 23.93 42.79 -4.99
C PHE A 351 23.21 43.05 -3.65
N GLU A 352 23.50 44.22 -3.08
CA GLU A 352 23.31 44.62 -1.69
C GLU A 352 21.90 45.17 -1.33
N SER A 353 21.62 45.15 -0.02
CA SER A 353 20.50 45.72 0.79
C SER A 353 20.55 47.27 0.88
N PRO A 354 19.66 48.08 1.58
CA PRO A 354 18.95 47.77 2.85
C PRO A 354 17.58 48.47 3.20
N ASN A 355 17.05 48.08 4.38
CA ASN A 355 16.06 48.70 5.30
C ASN A 355 14.57 48.26 5.23
N LEU A 356 14.08 47.52 6.25
CA LEU A 356 13.28 48.04 7.39
C LEU A 356 12.73 46.92 8.34
N THR A 357 13.16 47.01 9.60
CA THR A 357 12.49 46.86 10.91
C THR A 357 11.33 45.87 11.18
N LEU A 358 11.57 45.04 12.22
CA LEU A 358 10.69 44.38 13.21
C LEU A 358 9.16 44.55 13.13
N CYS A 359 8.45 43.43 13.33
CA CYS A 359 7.37 43.36 14.33
C CYS A 359 7.22 41.95 14.92
N ARG A 360 7.23 41.91 16.26
CA ARG A 360 6.87 40.80 17.15
C ARG A 360 5.35 40.80 17.38
N ASP A 361 4.89 39.66 17.88
CA ASP A 361 3.64 39.41 18.60
C ASP A 361 2.34 39.29 17.79
N ALA A 362 1.83 38.06 17.74
CA ALA A 362 0.40 37.79 17.87
C ALA A 362 0.22 36.48 18.64
N ALA A 363 -0.10 36.60 19.92
CA ALA A 363 -0.72 35.55 20.70
C ALA A 363 -2.20 35.44 20.29
N VAL A 364 -2.69 34.21 20.09
CA VAL A 364 -4.13 33.91 20.14
C VAL A 364 -4.37 32.62 20.93
N THR A 365 -5.30 32.74 21.87
CA THR A 365 -5.86 31.81 22.86
C THR A 365 -6.64 30.62 22.26
N PRO A 366 -7.04 29.60 23.07
CA PRO A 366 -7.36 28.26 22.58
C PRO A 366 -8.74 28.22 21.91
N GLY A 367 -8.77 27.83 20.65
CA GLY A 367 -9.99 27.55 19.89
C GLY A 367 -10.15 26.05 19.67
N SER A 368 -11.34 25.55 19.96
CA SER A 368 -11.87 24.21 19.68
C SER A 368 -11.17 23.46 18.54
N VAL A 369 -10.65 22.26 18.84
CA VAL A 369 -10.17 21.32 17.82
C VAL A 369 -11.39 20.80 17.05
N SER A 370 -11.70 21.45 15.93
CA SER A 370 -12.45 20.81 14.85
C SER A 370 -11.55 19.75 14.24
N LEU A 371 -12.05 18.52 14.14
CA LEU A 371 -11.37 17.44 13.42
C LEU A 371 -11.22 17.89 11.96
N PRO A 372 -10.00 17.98 11.38
CA PRO A 372 -9.90 18.12 9.93
C PRO A 372 -10.49 16.85 9.30
N GLN A 373 -11.57 17.02 8.54
CA GLN A 373 -12.14 15.95 7.72
C GLN A 373 -11.22 15.67 6.53
N LEU A 374 -11.07 14.38 6.24
CA LEU A 374 -10.07 13.76 5.37
C LEU A 374 -10.81 13.02 4.26
N GLU A 375 -10.54 13.35 2.99
CA GLU A 375 -11.60 13.19 1.99
C GLU A 375 -11.15 12.83 0.56
N VAL A 376 -10.02 12.16 0.29
CA VAL A 376 -9.67 11.80 -1.10
C VAL A 376 -9.08 10.39 -1.25
N ILE A 377 -9.59 9.61 -2.20
CA ILE A 377 -9.02 8.33 -2.64
C ILE A 377 -8.65 8.44 -4.12
N MET A 378 -7.39 8.15 -4.45
CA MET A 378 -6.91 8.05 -5.82
C MET A 378 -6.54 6.61 -6.13
N LEU A 379 -7.14 6.04 -7.17
CA LEU A 379 -6.87 4.69 -7.64
C LEU A 379 -6.07 4.75 -8.95
N LEU A 380 -4.84 4.21 -8.93
CA LEU A 380 -4.03 3.95 -10.13
C LEU A 380 -4.09 2.47 -10.49
N TYR A 381 -4.61 2.16 -11.68
CA TYR A 381 -4.98 0.78 -11.98
C TYR A 381 -4.86 0.34 -13.44
N THR A 382 -4.29 -0.86 -13.65
CA THR A 382 -4.14 -1.48 -14.97
C THR A 382 -5.43 -2.20 -15.39
N VAL A 383 -5.86 -1.99 -16.64
CA VAL A 383 -7.18 -2.37 -17.22
C VAL A 383 -7.59 -3.85 -17.06
N ASN A 384 -6.66 -4.79 -16.85
CA ASN A 384 -6.94 -6.23 -16.93
C ASN A 384 -7.79 -6.84 -15.79
N TRP A 385 -8.32 -6.05 -14.88
CA TRP A 385 -8.82 -6.57 -13.60
C TRP A 385 -10.19 -6.03 -13.16
N ILE A 386 -10.83 -5.17 -13.94
CA ILE A 386 -12.18 -4.66 -13.64
C ILE A 386 -13.27 -5.67 -14.03
N LEU A 387 -12.91 -6.76 -14.71
CA LEU A 387 -13.88 -7.71 -15.29
C LEU A 387 -13.65 -9.14 -14.79
N THR A 388 -13.83 -9.38 -13.49
CA THR A 388 -14.28 -10.69 -12.96
C THR A 388 -15.02 -10.50 -11.66
#